data_AF-A0A5E4LY05-F1
#
_entry.id   AF-A0A5E4LY05-F1
#
_cell.length_a   1.000
_cell.length_b   1.000
_cell.length_c   1.000
_cell.angle_alpha   90.00
_cell.angle_beta   90.00
_cell.angle_gamma   90.00
#
_symmetry.space_group_name_H-M   'P 1'
#
loop_
_entity.id
_entity.type
_entity.pdbx_description
1 polymer ?
#
loop_
_entity_poly.entity_id
_entity_poly.type
_entity_poly.pdbx_seq_one_letter_code
_entity_poly.pdbx_strand_id
1 'polypeptide(L)'
;MNDGIQKMAESTAGNPFQIGVFVNNSSGYTLAKPGIIDVNVKAVGREGYKVKLGWHQKDKRFLISSTANVSIDESNIAEGQEFDLLDLHLNMNIQECKPRDIISFTVIVSEMSEGQEHERRGVTTIIHVT
;
A
#
# COMPACT_ATOMS: atom_id res chain seq x y z
N MET A 1 -30.34 15.47 -6.87
CA MET A 1 -29.32 14.56 -6.32
C MET A 1 -30.02 13.32 -5.83
N ASN A 2 -29.64 12.12 -6.31
CA ASN A 2 -30.33 10.88 -6.00
C ASN A 2 -29.66 10.20 -4.79
N ASP A 3 -29.93 10.75 -3.61
CA ASP A 3 -29.38 10.36 -2.31
C ASP A 3 -29.65 8.87 -1.97
N GLY A 4 -30.74 8.30 -2.49
CA GLY A 4 -31.08 6.90 -2.29
C GLY A 4 -30.11 5.91 -2.97
N ILE A 5 -29.62 6.22 -4.17
CA ILE A 5 -28.67 5.33 -4.88
C ILE A 5 -27.30 5.36 -4.19
N GLN A 6 -26.87 6.53 -3.74
CA GLN A 6 -25.58 6.70 -3.07
C GLN A 6 -25.56 6.01 -1.70
N LYS A 7 -26.63 6.15 -0.92
CA LYS A 7 -26.80 5.43 0.35
C LYS A 7 -26.89 3.91 0.20
N MET A 8 -27.53 3.43 -0.86
CA MET A 8 -27.56 1.99 -1.16
C MET A 8 -26.19 1.48 -1.63
N ALA A 9 -25.42 2.27 -2.38
CA ALA A 9 -24.06 1.91 -2.76
C ALA A 9 -23.12 1.82 -1.54
N GLU A 10 -23.17 2.79 -0.64
CA GLU A 10 -22.39 2.80 0.61
C GLU A 10 -22.80 1.65 1.54
N SER A 11 -24.10 1.36 1.66
CA SER A 11 -24.60 0.25 2.49
C SER A 11 -24.32 -1.15 1.89
N THR A 12 -24.11 -1.26 0.57
CA THR A 12 -23.86 -2.55 -0.11
C THR A 12 -22.36 -2.85 -0.22
N ALA A 13 -21.51 -1.82 -0.33
CA ALA A 13 -20.05 -1.99 -0.39
C ALA A 13 -19.41 -2.17 1.00
N GLY A 14 -20.12 -1.80 2.06
CA GLY A 14 -19.54 -1.65 3.40
C GLY A 14 -18.58 -0.45 3.46
N ASN A 15 -18.17 -0.06 4.67
CA ASN A 15 -17.10 0.92 4.85
C ASN A 15 -15.76 0.17 4.84
N PRO A 16 -15.01 0.16 3.74
CA PRO A 16 -13.78 -0.60 3.68
C PRO A 16 -12.78 -0.05 4.70
N PHE A 17 -11.96 -0.92 5.28
CA PHE A 17 -10.93 -0.49 6.23
C PHE A 17 -9.94 0.48 5.56
N GLN A 18 -9.30 1.32 6.37
CA GLN A 18 -8.48 2.41 5.87
C GLN A 18 -7.06 1.93 5.56
N ILE A 19 -6.58 2.27 4.37
CA ILE A 19 -5.21 2.01 3.90
C ILE A 19 -4.70 3.27 3.19
N GLY A 20 -3.46 3.64 3.48
CA GLY A 20 -2.75 4.74 2.84
C GLY A 20 -1.31 4.34 2.54
N VAL A 21 -0.83 4.75 1.36
CA VAL A 21 0.57 4.60 0.95
C VAL A 21 1.08 5.99 0.61
N PHE A 22 2.17 6.39 1.27
CA PHE A 22 2.72 7.73 1.19
C PHE A 22 4.19 7.66 0.78
N VAL A 23 4.55 8.52 -0.17
CA VAL A 23 5.93 8.76 -0.61
C VAL A 23 6.14 10.27 -0.54
N ASN A 24 7.12 10.73 0.25
CA ASN A 24 7.33 12.16 0.50
C ASN A 24 6.05 12.86 1.00
N ASN A 25 5.32 12.23 1.93
CA ASN A 25 4.03 12.70 2.46
C ASN A 25 2.89 12.87 1.42
N SER A 26 3.08 12.37 0.20
CA SER A 26 2.09 12.41 -0.88
C SER A 26 1.62 10.99 -1.23
N SER A 27 0.34 10.82 -1.55
CA SER A 27 -0.25 9.52 -1.87
C SER A 27 -0.78 9.46 -3.30
N GLY A 28 -0.80 8.27 -3.90
CA GLY A 28 -1.43 8.02 -5.21
C GLY A 28 -0.57 8.43 -6.39
N TYR A 29 -0.22 9.71 -6.52
CA TYR A 29 0.77 10.20 -7.50
C TYR A 29 1.78 11.10 -6.78
N THR A 30 3.07 10.84 -6.98
CA THR A 30 4.14 11.56 -6.30
C THR A 30 5.35 11.78 -7.20
N LEU A 31 6.16 12.76 -6.83
CA LEU A 31 7.43 13.08 -7.47
C LEU A 31 8.58 12.67 -6.55
N ALA A 32 9.62 12.08 -7.14
CA ALA A 32 10.82 11.72 -6.42
C ALA A 32 12.05 11.92 -7.29
N LYS A 33 13.18 12.24 -6.65
CA LYS A 33 14.49 12.21 -7.31
C LYS A 33 15.08 10.80 -7.19
N PRO A 34 15.97 10.38 -8.12
CA PRO A 34 16.71 9.14 -7.97
C PRO A 34 17.43 9.07 -6.61
N GLY A 35 17.42 7.89 -6.00
CA GLY A 35 18.00 7.65 -4.67
C GLY A 35 17.24 6.59 -3.88
N ILE A 36 17.41 6.58 -2.57
CA ILE A 36 16.59 5.80 -1.65
C ILE A 36 15.45 6.70 -1.17
N ILE A 37 14.21 6.26 -1.33
CA ILE A 37 13.02 6.98 -0.89
C ILE A 37 12.31 6.20 0.20
N ASP A 38 11.74 6.95 1.14
CA ASP A 38 10.88 6.41 2.19
C ASP A 38 9.46 6.22 1.64
N VAL A 39 8.94 5.01 1.81
CA VAL A 39 7.58 4.63 1.48
C VAL A 39 6.89 4.23 2.78
N ASN A 40 5.96 5.05 3.24
CA ASN A 40 5.19 4.77 4.45
C ASN A 40 3.85 4.12 4.07
N VAL A 41 3.63 2.90 4.59
CA VAL A 41 2.36 2.18 4.52
C VAL A 41 1.65 2.32 5.86
N LYS A 42 0.47 2.94 5.83
CA LYS A 42 -0.42 3.03 6.99
C LYS A 42 -1.71 2.27 6.75
N ALA A 43 -2.18 1.56 7.76
CA ALA A 43 -3.51 0.97 7.71
C ALA A 43 -4.08 0.81 9.12
N VAL A 44 -5.41 0.85 9.21
CA VAL A 44 -6.14 0.57 10.43
C VAL A 44 -7.38 -0.24 10.07
N GLY A 45 -7.57 -1.34 10.81
CA GLY A 45 -8.75 -2.19 10.70
C GLY A 45 -9.99 -1.50 11.25
N ARG A 46 -11.15 -2.08 10.98
CA ARG A 46 -12.38 -1.79 11.70
C ARG A 46 -12.23 -2.19 13.17
N GLU A 47 -13.13 -1.70 14.02
CA GLU A 47 -13.10 -1.98 15.45
C GLU A 47 -13.03 -3.49 15.74
N GLY A 48 -12.00 -3.90 16.49
CA GLY A 48 -11.75 -5.31 16.83
C GLY A 48 -10.97 -6.12 15.78
N TYR A 49 -10.68 -5.54 14.61
CA TYR A 49 -9.91 -6.17 13.55
C TYR A 49 -8.47 -5.68 13.54
N LYS A 50 -7.55 -6.59 13.24
CA LYS A 50 -6.14 -6.25 12.99
C LYS A 50 -5.88 -6.12 11.51
N VAL A 51 -4.75 -5.55 11.13
CA VAL A 51 -4.28 -5.47 9.75
C VAL A 51 -2.91 -6.11 9.60
N LYS A 52 -2.63 -6.60 8.40
CA LYS A 52 -1.38 -7.27 8.06
C LYS A 52 -1.00 -6.99 6.61
N LEU A 53 0.30 -6.88 6.33
CA LEU A 53 0.78 -6.84 4.94
C LEU A 53 0.44 -8.14 4.21
N GLY A 54 -0.21 -8.01 3.06
CA GLY A 54 -0.58 -9.11 2.20
C GLY A 54 0.49 -9.47 1.16
N TRP A 55 0.21 -10.53 0.42
CA TRP A 55 1.08 -11.05 -0.64
C TRP A 55 0.38 -10.96 -1.99
N HIS A 56 1.00 -10.35 -3.00
CA HIS A 56 0.46 -10.38 -4.37
C HIS A 56 0.51 -11.80 -4.95
N GLN A 57 1.64 -12.47 -4.75
CA GLN A 57 1.91 -13.84 -5.17
C GLN A 57 2.84 -14.50 -4.15
N LYS A 58 3.09 -15.80 -4.30
CA LYS A 58 4.06 -16.52 -3.47
C LYS A 58 5.40 -15.79 -3.51
N ASP A 59 5.95 -15.48 -2.34
CA ASP A 59 7.23 -14.80 -2.15
C ASP A 59 7.32 -13.39 -2.77
N LYS A 60 6.18 -12.75 -3.09
CA LYS A 60 6.10 -11.40 -3.65
C LYS A 60 5.09 -10.52 -2.92
N ARG A 61 5.58 -9.68 -1.99
CA ARG A 61 4.75 -8.74 -1.21
C ARG A 61 4.30 -7.52 -2.01
N PHE A 62 5.13 -7.07 -2.95
CA PHE A 62 4.91 -5.84 -3.69
C PHE A 62 4.83 -6.10 -5.20
N LEU A 63 3.86 -5.47 -5.86
CA LEU A 63 3.81 -5.42 -7.31
C LEU A 63 4.44 -4.11 -7.79
N ILE A 64 5.65 -4.22 -8.34
CA ILE A 64 6.40 -3.13 -8.93
C ILE A 64 6.38 -3.29 -10.44
N SER A 65 6.05 -2.23 -11.16
CA SER A 65 6.23 -2.08 -12.60
C SER A 65 7.00 -0.79 -12.83
N SER A 66 8.12 -0.87 -13.53
CA SER A 66 9.04 0.26 -13.71
C SER A 66 9.78 0.12 -15.03
N THR A 67 10.20 1.25 -15.60
CA THR A 67 11.09 1.32 -16.76
C THR A 67 12.56 1.08 -16.42
N ALA A 68 12.93 1.15 -15.13
CA ALA A 68 14.27 0.90 -14.59
C ALA A 68 14.24 -0.08 -13.40
N ASN A 69 15.41 -0.54 -12.96
CA ASN A 69 15.51 -1.42 -11.80
C ASN A 69 15.10 -0.67 -10.52
N VAL A 70 14.18 -1.27 -9.76
CA VAL A 70 13.67 -0.76 -8.49
C VAL A 70 13.58 -1.92 -7.52
N SER A 71 14.03 -1.71 -6.28
CA SER A 71 13.95 -2.71 -5.21
C SER A 71 13.42 -2.09 -3.92
N ILE A 72 12.91 -2.94 -3.04
CA ILE A 72 12.43 -2.56 -1.71
C ILE A 72 13.16 -3.40 -0.68
N ASP A 73 13.64 -2.76 0.37
CA ASP A 73 14.20 -3.45 1.53
C ASP A 73 13.07 -4.02 2.39
N GLU A 74 12.97 -5.35 2.41
CA GLU A 74 11.96 -6.09 3.19
C GLU A 74 12.51 -6.60 4.55
N SER A 75 13.75 -6.29 4.91
CA SER A 75 14.41 -6.82 6.11
C SER A 75 13.71 -6.49 7.42
N ASN A 76 12.97 -5.38 7.46
CA ASN A 76 12.20 -4.94 8.63
C ASN A 76 10.76 -5.48 8.67
N ILE A 77 10.37 -6.36 7.74
CA ILE A 77 9.01 -6.92 7.68
C ILE A 77 9.01 -8.31 8.34
N ALA A 78 8.52 -8.39 9.57
CA ALA A 78 8.36 -9.68 10.23
C ALA A 78 7.24 -10.50 9.58
N GLU A 79 7.50 -11.79 9.36
CA GLU A 79 6.51 -12.70 8.79
C GLU A 79 5.33 -12.92 9.75
N GLY A 80 4.12 -12.92 9.21
CA GLY A 80 2.92 -13.18 10.02
C GLY A 80 2.49 -12.03 10.94
N GLN A 81 3.22 -10.91 10.98
CA GLN A 81 2.92 -9.82 11.91
C GLN A 81 1.56 -9.16 11.61
N GLU A 82 0.75 -9.06 12.66
CA GLU A 82 -0.54 -8.36 12.67
C GLU A 82 -0.44 -7.12 13.55
N PHE A 83 -1.15 -6.06 13.17
CA PHE A 83 -1.08 -4.75 13.80
C PHE A 83 -2.48 -4.22 14.08
N ASP A 84 -2.69 -3.62 15.25
CA ASP A 84 -3.90 -2.82 15.48
C ASP A 84 -3.85 -1.52 14.66
N LEU A 85 -2.66 -0.93 14.57
CA LEU A 85 -2.31 0.20 13.70
C LEU A 85 -1.01 -0.13 12.95
N LEU A 86 -1.10 -0.29 11.64
CA LEU A 86 0.08 -0.43 10.78
C LEU A 86 0.63 0.96 10.46
N ASP A 87 1.91 1.17 10.76
CA ASP A 87 2.72 2.31 10.34
C ASP A 87 4.12 1.78 10.00
N LEU A 88 4.30 1.40 8.73
CA LEU A 88 5.48 0.71 8.27
C LEU A 88 6.24 1.56 7.24
N HIS A 89 7.49 1.86 7.57
CA HIS A 89 8.42 2.54 6.68
C HIS A 89 9.26 1.53 5.89
N LEU A 90 9.25 1.68 4.57
CA LEU A 90 9.96 0.84 3.62
C LEU A 90 10.95 1.70 2.83
N ASN A 91 12.20 1.22 2.71
CA ASN A 91 13.20 1.86 1.87
C ASN A 91 13.08 1.32 0.45
N MET A 92 12.66 2.16 -0.49
CA MET A 92 12.64 1.83 -1.92
C MET A 92 13.87 2.43 -2.60
N ASN A 93 14.68 1.59 -3.25
CA ASN A 93 15.84 2.03 -4.01
C ASN A 93 15.43 2.28 -5.47
N ILE A 94 15.54 3.55 -5.88
CA ILE A 94 15.26 4.04 -7.24
C ILE A 94 16.49 4.74 -7.84
N GLN A 95 17.71 4.41 -7.37
CA GLN A 95 18.94 5.09 -7.76
C GLN A 95 19.27 4.94 -9.26
N GLU A 96 18.88 3.82 -9.88
CA GLU A 96 19.09 3.58 -11.32
C GLU A 96 18.05 4.26 -12.22
N CYS A 97 17.01 4.87 -11.63
CA CYS A 97 15.99 5.60 -12.39
C CYS A 97 16.55 6.92 -12.93
N LYS A 98 16.07 7.31 -14.11
CA LYS A 98 16.38 8.55 -14.80
C LYS A 98 15.17 9.49 -14.77
N PRO A 99 15.37 10.80 -14.97
CA PRO A 99 14.24 11.71 -15.15
C PRO A 99 13.28 11.20 -16.23
N ARG A 100 11.97 11.26 -15.93
CA ARG A 100 10.83 10.72 -16.71
C ARG A 100 10.58 9.22 -16.59
N ASP A 101 11.38 8.47 -15.83
CA ASP A 101 10.99 7.11 -15.47
C ASP A 101 9.72 7.14 -14.60
N ILE A 102 8.90 6.10 -14.76
CA ILE A 102 7.65 5.93 -14.04
C ILE A 102 7.70 4.61 -13.30
N ILE A 103 7.37 4.65 -12.01
CA ILE A 103 7.28 3.49 -11.16
C ILE A 103 5.83 3.37 -10.70
N SER A 104 5.22 2.21 -10.93
CA SER A 104 3.95 1.81 -10.34
C SER A 104 4.22 0.81 -9.25
N PHE A 105 3.87 1.16 -8.02
CA PHE A 105 4.09 0.37 -6.82
C PHE A 105 2.76 0.06 -6.15
N THR A 106 2.43 -1.22 -5.96
CA THR A 106 1.18 -1.64 -5.30
C THR A 106 1.46 -2.43 -4.03
N VAL A 107 0.88 -1.97 -2.93
CA VAL A 107 0.87 -2.65 -1.63
C VAL A 107 -0.48 -3.34 -1.44
N ILE A 108 -0.48 -4.51 -0.81
CA ILE A 108 -1.69 -5.16 -0.32
C ILE A 108 -1.67 -5.16 1.20
N VAL A 109 -2.80 -4.82 1.80
CA VAL A 109 -3.07 -5.03 3.22
C VAL A 109 -4.32 -5.87 3.33
N SER A 110 -4.31 -6.80 4.29
CA SER A 110 -5.45 -7.61 4.66
C SER A 110 -5.91 -7.23 6.06
N GLU A 111 -7.22 -7.12 6.24
CA GLU A 111 -7.88 -7.03 7.53
C GLU A 111 -8.13 -8.45 8.06
N MET A 112 -7.79 -8.68 9.32
CA MET A 112 -7.75 -9.97 9.97
C MET A 112 -8.71 -9.98 11.17
N SER A 113 -9.48 -11.05 11.31
CA SER A 113 -10.30 -11.36 12.49
C SER A 113 -10.10 -12.83 12.87
N GLU A 114 -9.78 -13.09 14.13
CA GLU A 114 -9.57 -14.46 14.65
C GLU A 114 -8.60 -15.30 13.78
N GLY A 115 -7.57 -14.64 13.23
CA GLY A 115 -6.56 -15.26 12.36
C GLY A 115 -7.02 -15.55 10.92
N GLN A 116 -8.23 -15.13 10.53
CA GLN A 116 -8.75 -15.26 9.17
C GLN A 116 -8.79 -13.91 8.45
N GLU A 117 -8.49 -13.91 7.15
CA GLU A 117 -8.62 -12.74 6.29
C GLU A 117 -10.10 -12.43 6.09
N HIS A 118 -10.53 -11.24 6.54
CA HIS A 118 -11.91 -10.77 6.39
C HIS A 118 -12.08 -9.93 5.12
N GLU A 119 -11.16 -8.98 4.92
CA GLU A 119 -11.14 -8.09 3.77
C GLU A 119 -9.70 -7.89 3.30
N ARG A 120 -9.51 -7.67 2.00
CA ARG A 120 -8.19 -7.46 1.40
C ARG A 120 -8.24 -6.33 0.39
N ARG A 121 -7.29 -5.40 0.50
CA ARG A 121 -7.24 -4.21 -0.35
C ARG A 121 -5.83 -3.94 -0.87
N GLY A 122 -5.77 -3.48 -2.12
CA GLY A 122 -4.55 -3.02 -2.75
C GLY A 122 -4.58 -1.51 -2.97
N VAL A 123 -3.46 -0.84 -2.73
CA VAL A 123 -3.27 0.57 -3.08
C VAL A 123 -2.05 0.70 -3.98
N THR A 124 -2.26 1.29 -5.16
CA THR A 124 -1.20 1.61 -6.11
C THR A 124 -0.80 3.07 -5.95
N THR A 125 0.51 3.31 -5.89
CA THR A 125 1.13 4.63 -5.96
C THR A 125 1.99 4.71 -7.21
N ILE A 126 1.84 5.80 -7.95
CA ILE A 126 2.65 6.15 -9.11
C ILE A 126 3.70 7.16 -8.69
N ILE A 127 4.97 6.87 -8.98
CA ILE A 127 6.10 7.74 -8.73
C ILE A 127 6.66 8.15 -10.08
N HIS A 128 6.65 9.46 -10.34
CA HIS A 128 7.30 10.04 -11.51
C HIS A 128 8.66 10.60 -11.08
N VAL A 129 9.72 10.09 -11.71
CA VAL A 129 11.09 10.43 -11.35
C VAL A 129 11.48 11.73 -12.03
N THR A 130 11.93 12.72 -11.24
CA THR A 130 12.28 14.08 -11.69
C THR A 130 13.77 14.36 -11.63
#